data_AF-A0A1V5D4M6-F1
#
_entry.id   AF-A0A1V5D4M6-F1
#
_cell.length_a   1.000
_cell.length_b   1.000
_cell.length_c   1.000
_cell.angle_alpha   90.00
_cell.angle_beta   90.00
_cell.angle_gamma   90.00
#
_symmetry.space_group_name_H-M   'P 1'
#
loop_
_entity.id
_entity.type
_entity.pdbx_description
1 polymer ?
#
loop_
_entity_poly.entity_id
_entity_poly.type
_entity_poly.pdbx_seq_one_letter_code
_entity_poly.pdbx_strand_id
1 'polypeptide(L)'
;MIRFIQTKRYIITIILALIAIGIEYYYSTCETTCSYLRGDLLGIGLQYIGIGYMAAIIVLAVLKRDTFLLILLSAGVGVEIYLVGFQIRYDTYCLYCLAFAATLVLQFFVNCDWKRKKLIFASMAVALILFSIVFRGSVVPVYADNTPLLSHGGVLKRGIL
;
A
#
# COMPACT_ATOMS: atom_id res chain seq x y z
N MET A 1 25.60 -9.55 13.47
CA MET A 1 24.64 -9.46 12.33
C MET A 1 23.98 -8.08 12.21
N ILE A 2 23.37 -7.53 13.28
CA ILE A 2 22.64 -6.25 13.25
C ILE A 2 23.50 -5.02 12.86
N ARG A 3 24.79 -4.98 13.25
CA ARG A 3 25.71 -3.87 12.88
C ARG A 3 25.99 -3.78 11.37
N PHE A 4 26.04 -4.90 10.65
CA PHE A 4 26.26 -4.91 9.18
C PHE A 4 25.05 -4.34 8.43
N ILE A 5 23.85 -4.67 8.91
CA ILE A 5 22.59 -4.16 8.35
C ILE A 5 22.52 -2.64 8.54
N GLN A 6 22.96 -2.11 9.68
CA GLN A 6 22.97 -0.66 9.95
C GLN A 6 23.94 0.12 9.04
N THR A 7 25.14 -0.42 8.76
CA THR A 7 26.11 0.25 7.87
C THR A 7 25.62 0.33 6.42
N LYS A 8 24.87 -0.67 5.96
CA LYS A 8 24.36 -0.77 4.58
C LYS A 8 22.86 -0.53 4.45
N ARG A 9 22.21 0.02 5.49
CA ARG A 9 20.74 0.16 5.56
C ARG A 9 20.17 0.88 4.35
N TYR A 10 20.82 1.95 3.88
CA TYR A 10 20.36 2.70 2.70
C TYR A 10 20.39 1.86 1.41
N ILE A 11 21.44 1.06 1.22
CA ILE A 11 21.55 0.17 0.06
C ILE A 11 20.47 -0.90 0.12
N ILE A 12 20.23 -1.48 1.30
CA ILE A 12 19.15 -2.45 1.51
C ILE A 12 17.79 -1.80 1.21
N THR A 13 17.53 -0.59 1.75
CA THR A 13 16.28 0.14 1.49
C THR A 13 16.08 0.40 0.01
N ILE A 14 17.13 0.83 -0.71
CA ILE A 14 17.05 1.09 -2.17
C ILE A 14 16.75 -0.20 -2.93
N ILE A 15 17.46 -1.30 -2.63
CA ILE A 15 17.22 -2.59 -3.29
C ILE A 15 15.79 -3.07 -3.03
N LEU A 16 15.31 -3.01 -1.79
CA LEU A 16 13.94 -3.38 -1.45
C LEU A 16 12.90 -2.49 -2.15
N ALA A 17 13.17 -1.19 -2.28
CA ALA A 17 12.28 -0.27 -2.97
C ALA A 17 12.21 -0.58 -4.48
N LEU A 18 13.34 -0.93 -5.10
CA LEU A 18 13.37 -1.36 -6.50
C LEU A 18 12.59 -2.66 -6.71
N ILE A 19 12.70 -3.61 -5.78
CA ILE A 19 11.90 -4.84 -5.81
C ILE A 19 10.41 -4.51 -5.70
N ALA A 20 10.03 -3.64 -4.77
CA ALA A 20 8.64 -3.21 -4.59
C ALA A 20 8.07 -2.53 -5.84
N ILE A 21 8.83 -1.65 -6.49
CA ILE A 21 8.45 -1.04 -7.78
C ILE A 21 8.31 -2.11 -8.87
N GLY A 22 9.20 -3.10 -8.89
CA GLY A 22 9.09 -4.23 -9.83
C GLY A 22 7.82 -5.05 -9.64
N ILE A 23 7.40 -5.28 -8.39
CA ILE A 23 6.14 -5.96 -8.06
C ILE A 23 4.93 -5.15 -8.56
N GLU A 24 4.89 -3.85 -8.28
CA GLU A 24 3.84 -2.93 -8.76
C GLU A 24 3.79 -2.84 -10.29
N TYR A 25 4.94 -2.83 -10.95
CA TYR A 25 5.01 -2.83 -12.40
C TYR A 25 4.50 -4.14 -13.00
N TYR A 26 4.90 -5.29 -12.44
CA TYR A 26 4.44 -6.60 -12.90
C TYR A 26 2.93 -6.77 -12.70
N TYR A 27 2.40 -6.24 -11.60
CA TYR A 27 0.96 -6.18 -11.33
C TYR A 27 0.19 -5.49 -12.46
N SER A 28 0.71 -4.40 -13.02
CA SER A 28 0.03 -3.67 -14.10
C SER A 28 -0.22 -4.51 -15.37
N THR A 29 0.54 -5.59 -15.55
CA THR A 29 0.43 -6.50 -16.70
C THR A 29 -0.46 -7.72 -16.39
N CYS A 30 -0.87 -7.92 -15.13
CA CYS A 30 -1.62 -9.10 -14.68
C CYS A 30 -3.07 -8.73 -14.34
N GLU A 31 -3.96 -8.76 -15.33
CA GLU A 31 -5.35 -8.30 -15.20
C GLU A 31 -6.31 -9.25 -14.43
N THR A 32 -5.92 -10.49 -14.17
CA THR A 32 -6.86 -11.59 -13.89
C THR A 32 -7.14 -11.90 -12.42
N THR A 33 -6.22 -11.60 -11.48
CA THR A 33 -6.34 -12.09 -10.09
C THR A 33 -6.56 -10.99 -9.04
N CYS A 34 -6.31 -9.72 -9.35
CA CYS A 34 -6.42 -8.62 -8.39
C CYS A 34 -7.34 -7.47 -8.86
N SER A 35 -8.31 -7.76 -9.72
CA SER A 35 -9.30 -6.76 -10.17
C SER A 35 -10.22 -6.27 -9.04
N TYR A 36 -10.35 -7.04 -7.96
CA TYR A 36 -11.17 -6.71 -6.79
C TYR A 36 -10.54 -5.65 -5.86
N LEU A 37 -9.23 -5.39 -5.98
CA LEU A 37 -8.53 -4.34 -5.23
C LEU A 37 -8.10 -3.16 -6.12
N ARG A 38 -8.82 -2.87 -7.21
CA ARG A 38 -8.76 -1.56 -7.86
C ARG A 38 -9.42 -0.52 -6.96
N GLY A 39 -8.75 -0.18 -5.86
CA GLY A 39 -9.06 0.99 -5.06
C GLY A 39 -8.46 2.22 -5.73
N ASP A 40 -9.23 3.29 -5.81
CA ASP A 40 -8.73 4.60 -6.20
C ASP A 40 -8.56 5.47 -4.95
N LEU A 41 -7.38 6.07 -4.82
CA LEU A 41 -7.17 7.20 -3.92
C LEU A 41 -7.35 8.46 -4.77
N LEU A 42 -8.43 9.20 -4.55
CA LEU A 42 -8.76 10.43 -5.28
C LEU A 42 -8.90 10.25 -6.82
N GLY A 43 -9.23 9.05 -7.30
CA GLY A 43 -9.33 8.74 -8.74
C GLY A 43 -7.99 8.39 -9.41
N ILE A 44 -6.92 8.21 -8.61
CA ILE A 44 -5.64 7.69 -9.05
C ILE A 44 -5.52 6.25 -8.54
N GLY A 45 -5.23 5.32 -9.45
CA GLY A 45 -5.06 3.91 -9.12
C GLY A 45 -3.96 3.71 -8.08
N LEU A 46 -4.23 2.88 -7.07
CA LEU A 46 -3.31 2.58 -5.97
C LEU A 46 -1.89 2.22 -6.45
N GLN A 47 -1.75 1.55 -7.61
CA GLN A 47 -0.45 1.16 -8.16
C GLN A 47 0.46 2.38 -8.39
N TYR A 48 -0.09 3.48 -8.94
CA TYR A 48 0.70 4.65 -9.27
C TYR A 48 1.16 5.38 -8.01
N ILE A 49 0.32 5.36 -6.97
CA ILE A 49 0.65 5.92 -5.66
C ILE A 49 1.72 5.07 -4.98
N GLY A 50 1.62 3.74 -5.06
CA GLY A 50 2.66 2.82 -4.56
C GLY A 50 4.02 3.07 -5.21
N ILE A 51 4.06 3.19 -6.54
CA ILE A 51 5.28 3.51 -7.30
C ILE A 51 5.84 4.89 -6.89
N GLY A 52 4.99 5.93 -6.85
CA GLY A 52 5.40 7.27 -6.44
C GLY A 52 5.92 7.32 -5.01
N TYR A 53 5.29 6.58 -4.10
CA TYR A 53 5.70 6.44 -2.71
C TYR A 53 7.08 5.75 -2.59
N MET A 54 7.30 4.65 -3.31
CA MET A 54 8.60 3.97 -3.33
C MET A 54 9.70 4.83 -3.96
N ALA A 55 9.39 5.61 -5.00
CA ALA A 55 10.32 6.58 -5.56
C ALA A 55 10.71 7.65 -4.54
N ALA A 56 9.74 8.16 -3.75
CA ALA A 56 10.02 9.12 -2.68
C ALA A 56 10.93 8.51 -1.58
N ILE A 57 10.73 7.24 -1.22
CA ILE A 57 11.63 6.52 -0.30
C ILE A 57 13.06 6.45 -0.86
N ILE A 58 13.23 6.13 -2.16
CA ILE A 58 14.55 6.07 -2.80
C ILE A 58 15.24 7.43 -2.73
N VAL A 59 14.53 8.51 -3.07
CA VAL A 59 15.07 9.87 -3.00
C VAL A 59 15.50 10.21 -1.56
N LEU A 60 14.65 9.92 -0.56
CA LEU A 60 14.99 10.15 0.85
C LEU A 60 16.18 9.31 1.33
N ALA A 61 16.31 8.07 0.81
CA ALA A 61 17.43 7.19 1.10
C ALA A 61 18.74 7.74 0.52
N VAL A 62 18.71 8.28 -0.70
CA VAL A 62 19.87 8.95 -1.33
C VAL A 62 20.24 10.24 -0.58
N LEU A 63 19.25 11.01 -0.14
CA LEU A 63 19.45 12.21 0.68
C LEU A 63 19.87 11.91 2.13
N LYS A 64 19.89 10.63 2.54
CA LYS A 64 20.25 10.15 3.88
C LYS A 64 19.45 10.83 5.01
N ARG A 65 18.19 11.17 4.73
CA ARG A 65 17.29 11.87 5.69
C ARG A 65 16.54 10.86 6.55
N ASP A 66 17.23 10.28 7.54
CA ASP A 66 16.70 9.19 8.38
C ASP A 66 15.35 9.47 9.04
N THR A 67 15.15 10.71 9.52
CA THR A 67 13.92 11.06 10.25
C THR A 67 12.71 11.07 9.31
N PHE A 68 12.87 11.63 8.12
CA PHE A 68 11.81 11.66 7.11
C PHE A 68 11.55 10.28 6.53
N LEU A 69 12.61 9.50 6.28
CA LEU A 69 12.50 8.14 5.79
C LEU A 69 11.74 7.25 6.78
N LEU A 70 12.03 7.39 8.09
CA LEU A 70 11.32 6.68 9.14
C LEU A 70 9.85 7.10 9.24
N ILE A 71 9.53 8.40 9.17
CA ILE A 71 8.14 8.90 9.15
C ILE A 71 7.38 8.34 7.95
N LEU A 72 8.01 8.35 6.78
CA LEU A 72 7.37 7.89 5.56
C LEU A 72 7.11 6.40 5.63
N LEU A 73 8.13 5.59 5.99
CA LEU A 73 7.98 4.14 6.16
C LEU A 73 6.93 3.77 7.21
N SER A 74 6.89 4.44 8.36
CA SER A 74 5.87 4.18 9.38
C SER A 74 4.48 4.57 8.88
N ALA A 75 4.34 5.70 8.18
CA ALA A 75 3.08 6.06 7.53
C ALA A 75 2.64 4.98 6.52
N GLY A 76 3.55 4.49 5.68
CA GLY A 76 3.28 3.40 4.73
C GLY A 76 2.83 2.11 5.43
N VAL A 77 3.49 1.69 6.50
CA VAL A 77 3.05 0.53 7.29
C VAL A 77 1.63 0.73 7.85
N GLY A 78 1.29 1.93 8.32
CA GLY A 78 -0.07 2.25 8.77
C GLY A 78 -1.12 2.10 7.67
N VAL A 79 -0.79 2.52 6.45
CA VAL A 79 -1.64 2.37 5.26
C VAL A 79 -1.80 0.89 4.87
N GLU A 80 -0.70 0.14 4.82
CA GLU A 80 -0.74 -1.28 4.47
C GLU A 80 -1.55 -2.10 5.49
N ILE A 81 -1.48 -1.78 6.78
CA ILE A 81 -2.30 -2.42 7.81
C ILE A 81 -3.79 -2.22 7.52
N TYR A 82 -4.19 -1.02 7.09
CA TYR A 82 -5.57 -0.74 6.71
C TYR A 82 -5.99 -1.57 5.48
N LEU A 83 -5.13 -1.62 4.45
CA LEU A 83 -5.40 -2.37 3.21
C LEU A 83 -5.49 -3.88 3.45
N VAL A 84 -4.59 -4.45 4.26
CA VAL A 84 -4.65 -5.87 4.64
C VAL A 84 -5.91 -6.14 5.46
N GLY A 85 -6.29 -5.24 6.37
CA GLY A 85 -7.54 -5.33 7.11
C GLY A 85 -8.77 -5.32 6.19
N PHE A 86 -8.74 -4.51 5.13
CA PHE A 86 -9.78 -4.49 4.09
C PHE A 86 -9.85 -5.83 3.33
N GLN A 87 -8.71 -6.39 2.93
CA GLN A 87 -8.64 -7.69 2.25
C GLN A 87 -9.27 -8.82 3.10
N ILE A 88 -9.01 -8.83 4.41
CA ILE A 88 -9.59 -9.81 5.34
C ILE A 88 -11.10 -9.59 5.53
N ARG A 89 -11.55 -8.33 5.62
CA ARG A 89 -12.98 -7.99 5.81
C ARG A 89 -13.84 -8.44 4.64
N TYR A 90 -13.31 -8.37 3.42
CA TYR A 90 -14.04 -8.65 2.19
C TYR A 90 -13.60 -9.95 1.49
N ASP A 91 -12.79 -10.78 2.16
CA ASP A 91 -12.26 -12.06 1.65
C ASP A 91 -11.66 -11.98 0.23
N THR A 92 -11.01 -10.85 -0.08
CA THR A 92 -10.38 -10.59 -1.37
C THR A 92 -8.87 -10.46 -1.17
N TYR A 93 -8.14 -11.56 -1.42
CA TYR A 93 -6.69 -11.61 -1.18
C TYR A 93 -5.91 -11.33 -2.46
N CYS A 94 -5.05 -10.32 -2.44
CA CYS A 94 -4.11 -10.06 -3.54
C CYS A 94 -2.68 -10.38 -3.09
N LEU A 95 -2.09 -11.44 -3.65
CA LEU A 95 -0.74 -11.88 -3.34
C LEU A 95 0.32 -10.78 -3.61
N TYR A 96 0.12 -9.99 -4.67
CA TYR A 96 1.03 -8.89 -5.02
C TYR A 96 0.99 -7.75 -4.00
N CYS A 97 -0.20 -7.32 -3.58
CA CYS A 97 -0.34 -6.31 -2.52
C CYS A 97 0.24 -6.82 -1.19
N LEU A 98 0.02 -8.10 -0.86
CA LEU A 98 0.60 -8.70 0.35
C LEU A 98 2.14 -8.74 0.27
N ALA A 99 2.70 -9.04 -0.91
CA ALA A 99 4.14 -9.01 -1.13
C ALA A 99 4.71 -7.59 -1.00
N PHE A 100 4.03 -6.59 -1.57
CA PHE A 100 4.39 -5.17 -1.40
C PHE A 100 4.38 -4.77 0.08
N ALA A 101 3.28 -5.06 0.79
CA ALA A 101 3.17 -4.83 2.23
C ALA A 101 4.32 -5.48 3.01
N ALA A 102 4.66 -6.73 2.70
CA ALA A 102 5.78 -7.43 3.33
C ALA A 102 7.13 -6.74 3.07
N THR A 103 7.39 -6.29 1.84
CA THR A 103 8.62 -5.54 1.51
C THR A 103 8.70 -4.20 2.26
N LEU A 104 7.59 -3.48 2.38
CA LEU A 104 7.51 -2.20 3.09
C LEU A 104 7.72 -2.39 4.60
N VAL A 105 7.08 -3.40 5.20
CA VAL A 105 7.31 -3.77 6.61
C VAL A 105 8.78 -4.15 6.85
N LEU A 106 9.41 -4.88 5.92
CA LEU A 106 10.82 -5.22 6.02
C LEU A 106 11.72 -3.98 5.95
N GLN A 107 11.45 -3.04 5.05
CA GLN A 107 12.15 -1.75 5.00
C GLN A 107 11.96 -0.96 6.30
N PHE A 108 10.73 -0.91 6.82
CA PHE A 108 10.43 -0.27 8.09
C PHE A 108 11.25 -0.88 9.22
N PHE A 109 11.31 -2.22 9.30
CA PHE A 109 12.08 -2.91 10.34
C PHE A 109 13.59 -2.60 10.25
N VAL A 110 14.15 -2.56 9.04
CA VAL A 110 15.57 -2.21 8.80
C VAL A 110 15.88 -0.77 9.23
N ASN A 111 14.94 0.16 9.04
CA ASN A 111 15.11 1.58 9.36
C ASN A 111 14.46 1.99 10.69
N CYS A 112 13.91 1.03 11.45
CA CYS A 112 13.19 1.31 12.69
C CYS A 112 14.17 1.74 13.79
N ASP A 113 13.92 2.92 14.36
CA ASP A 113 14.61 3.41 15.55
C ASP A 113 13.65 3.49 16.73
N TRP A 114 13.75 2.51 17.64
CA TRP A 114 12.89 2.42 18.83
C TRP A 114 13.00 3.63 19.76
N LYS A 115 14.08 4.42 19.67
CA LYS A 115 14.21 5.67 20.43
C LYS A 115 13.14 6.69 20.04
N ARG A 116 12.63 6.60 18.80
CA ARG A 116 11.64 7.52 18.23
C ARG A 116 10.26 6.90 18.13
N LYS A 117 9.94 5.89 18.97
CA LYS A 117 8.64 5.19 18.96
C LYS A 117 7.42 6.13 18.96
N LYS A 118 7.48 7.26 19.69
CA LYS A 118 6.37 8.24 19.70
C LYS A 118 6.09 8.80 18.31
N LEU A 119 7.14 9.10 17.54
CA LEU A 119 7.04 9.63 16.18
C LEU A 119 6.53 8.57 15.20
N ILE A 120 6.96 7.31 15.37
CA ILE A 120 6.47 6.16 14.61
C ILE A 120 4.96 5.97 14.82
N PHE A 121 4.51 5.86 16.07
CA PHE A 121 3.10 5.66 16.38
C PHE A 121 2.24 6.85 15.94
N ALA A 122 2.72 8.08 16.12
CA ALA A 122 2.00 9.27 15.68
C ALA A 122 1.82 9.29 14.16
N SER A 123 2.88 9.04 13.39
CA SER A 123 2.82 9.03 11.93
C SER A 123 1.99 7.86 11.39
N MET A 124 2.08 6.67 11.98
CA MET A 124 1.20 5.54 11.65
C MET A 124 -0.27 5.88 11.86
N ALA A 125 -0.62 6.42 13.03
CA ALA A 125 -1.99 6.77 13.37
C ALA A 125 -2.54 7.86 12.44
N VAL A 126 -1.76 8.91 12.21
CA VAL A 126 -2.13 10.00 11.29
C VAL A 126 -2.33 9.47 9.88
N ALA A 127 -1.41 8.65 9.37
CA ALA A 127 -1.52 8.07 8.04
C ALA A 127 -2.76 7.18 7.90
N LEU A 128 -3.03 6.33 8.89
CA LEU A 128 -4.20 5.45 8.90
C LEU A 128 -5.50 6.26 8.90
N ILE A 129 -5.60 7.30 9.74
CA ILE A 129 -6.77 8.18 9.81
C ILE A 129 -6.97 8.91 8.48
N LEU A 130 -5.92 9.54 7.95
CA LEU A 130 -5.99 10.25 6.68
C LEU A 130 -6.36 9.31 5.53
N PHE A 131 -5.73 8.14 5.47
CA PHE A 131 -6.01 7.14 4.46
C PHE A 131 -7.45 6.66 4.51
N SER A 132 -7.99 6.39 5.70
CA SER A 132 -9.38 5.95 5.87
C SER A 132 -10.41 6.99 5.40
N ILE A 133 -10.06 8.28 5.38
CA ILE A 133 -10.94 9.34 4.88
C ILE A 133 -10.85 9.46 3.35
N VAL A 134 -9.65 9.32 2.80
CA VAL A 134 -9.37 9.56 1.37
C VAL A 134 -9.64 8.31 0.52
N PHE A 135 -9.45 7.13 1.10
CA PHE A 135 -9.59 5.86 0.40
C PHE A 135 -11.05 5.56 0.09
N ARG A 136 -11.36 5.45 -1.20
CA ARG A 136 -12.66 4.96 -1.68
C ARG A 136 -12.47 3.56 -2.26
N GLY A 137 -12.49 2.57 -1.38
CA GLY A 137 -12.52 1.17 -1.80
C GLY A 137 -13.91 0.79 -2.32
N SER A 138 -14.01 0.43 -3.60
CA SER A 138 -15.25 -0.10 -4.18
C SER A 138 -15.18 -1.63 -4.24
N VAL A 139 -16.03 -2.32 -3.48
CA VAL A 139 -16.18 -3.79 -3.52
C VAL A 139 -17.16 -4.27 -4.60
N VAL A 140 -17.54 -3.38 -5.53
CA VAL A 140 -18.42 -3.74 -6.64
C VAL A 140 -17.61 -4.46 -7.72
N PRO A 141 -17.94 -5.72 -8.07
CA PRO A 141 -17.25 -6.43 -9.13
C PRO A 141 -17.42 -5.69 -10.47
N VAL A 142 -16.34 -5.61 -11.25
CA VAL A 142 -16.28 -5.00 -12.60
C VAL A 142 -17.35 -5.57 -13.57
N TYR A 143 -17.96 -6.72 -13.26
CA TYR A 143 -19.09 -7.26 -14.01
C TYR A 143 -20.37 -6.40 -13.96
N ALA A 144 -20.48 -5.42 -13.06
CA ALA A 144 -21.63 -4.51 -13.01
C ALA A 144 -21.57 -3.36 -14.04
N ASP A 145 -20.43 -3.14 -14.70
CA ASP A 145 -20.25 -2.03 -15.66
C ASP A 145 -20.32 -2.48 -17.13
N ASN A 146 -20.21 -3.79 -17.38
CA ASN A 146 -20.17 -4.37 -18.73
C ASN A 146 -21.42 -5.18 -19.09
N THR A 147 -22.54 -5.01 -18.39
CA THR A 147 -23.82 -5.59 -18.82
C THR A 147 -24.56 -4.59 -19.69
N PRO A 148 -24.44 -4.63 -21.03
CA PRO A 148 -25.47 -4.03 -21.87
C PRO A 148 -26.79 -4.70 -21.51
N LEU A 149 -27.71 -3.91 -20.95
CA LEU A 149 -29.15 -4.15 -20.79
C LEU A 149 -29.64 -5.49 -21.37
N LEU A 150 -29.46 -6.59 -20.62
CA LEU A 150 -30.24 -7.80 -20.82
C LEU A 150 -31.48 -7.71 -19.94
N SER A 151 -32.56 -7.33 -20.61
CA SER A 151 -33.95 -7.47 -20.22
C SER A 151 -34.24 -8.79 -19.50
N HIS A 152 -34.35 -8.76 -18.17
CA HIS A 152 -35.48 -9.32 -17.40
C HIS A 152 -35.11 -9.50 -15.91
N GLY A 153 -35.89 -8.87 -15.03
CA GLY A 153 -36.18 -9.42 -13.69
C GLY A 153 -35.32 -8.92 -12.53
N GLY A 154 -35.86 -7.95 -11.79
CA GLY A 154 -35.79 -7.73 -10.33
C GLY A 154 -34.51 -8.09 -9.55
N VAL A 155 -33.94 -7.10 -8.85
CA VAL A 155 -34.21 -6.82 -7.42
C VAL A 155 -33.30 -5.66 -7.01
N LEU A 156 -33.92 -4.55 -6.58
CA LEU A 156 -33.29 -3.46 -5.86
C LEU A 156 -32.64 -3.97 -4.58
N LYS A 157 -31.36 -3.64 -4.36
CA LYS A 157 -30.87 -3.38 -3.00
C LYS A 157 -29.87 -2.22 -3.00
N ARG A 158 -30.41 -1.01 -2.85
CA ARG A 158 -29.72 0.13 -2.25
C ARG A 158 -29.25 -0.30 -0.86
N GLY A 159 -27.97 -0.09 -0.56
CA GLY A 159 -27.38 -0.28 0.75
C GLY A 159 -26.37 0.81 1.02
N ILE A 160 -26.84 2.06 1.06
CA ILE A 160 -26.21 3.13 1.84
C ILE A 160 -26.56 2.84 3.30
N LEU A 161 -25.60 2.37 4.08
CA LEU A 161 -25.31 2.81 5.45
C LEU A 161 -23.98 2.22 5.92
#